data_AF-A0A365K580-F1
#
_entry.id   AF-A0A365K580-F1
#
_cell.length_a   1.000
_cell.length_b   1.000
_cell.length_c   1.000
_cell.angle_alpha   90.00
_cell.angle_beta   90.00
_cell.angle_gamma   90.00
#
_symmetry.space_group_name_H-M   'P 1'
#
loop_
_entity.id
_entity.type
_entity.pdbx_description
1 polymer ?
#
loop_
_entity_poly.entity_id
_entity_poly.type
_entity_poly.pdbx_seq_one_letter_code
_entity_poly.pdbx_strand_id
1 'polypeptide(L)'
;MLKRLVITGYKPHELGIFDDKHEGVRFIKKALENRLRTLVDEGLEWVILSGQLGVETWAAEAVIELQEEFPQLHFAILTPFEDQEKNWNEAKQEKYEFLLSQADFHRSLTNKPYEAPWQFVEKNKFFLRNSDGILLIYDEETEGSPKFIKQEAERYAEKNEYEILIISADDLRIIAEEEQQNEWNGW
;
A
#
# COMPACT_ATOMS: atom_id res chain seq x y z
N MET A 1 11.04 4.07 16.61
CA MET A 1 10.55 5.22 15.82
C MET A 1 10.31 4.70 14.41
N LEU A 2 9.10 4.89 13.88
CA LEU A 2 8.68 4.35 12.60
C LEU A 2 9.20 5.24 11.45
N LYS A 3 10.28 4.82 10.78
CA LYS A 3 10.86 5.58 9.66
C LYS A 3 10.56 4.96 8.29
N ARG A 4 10.39 3.64 8.25
CA ARG A 4 10.14 2.85 7.03
C ARG A 4 8.87 2.04 7.23
N LEU A 5 7.87 2.30 6.42
CA LEU A 5 6.55 1.69 6.52
C LEU A 5 6.26 0.86 5.27
N VAL A 6 5.97 -0.42 5.44
CA VAL A 6 5.38 -1.22 4.38
C VAL A 6 3.89 -0.88 4.29
N ILE A 7 3.37 -0.64 3.09
CA ILE A 7 1.92 -0.51 2.89
C ILE A 7 1.46 -1.63 1.97
N THR A 8 0.39 -2.30 2.35
CA THR A 8 -0.25 -3.35 1.54
C THR A 8 -1.72 -3.47 1.90
N GLY A 9 -2.45 -4.29 1.16
CA GLY A 9 -3.88 -4.47 1.37
C GLY A 9 -4.53 -5.17 0.20
N TYR A 10 -5.85 -5.12 0.16
CA TYR A 10 -6.62 -5.84 -0.84
C TYR A 10 -6.29 -5.42 -2.29
N LYS A 11 -6.39 -6.41 -3.18
CA LYS A 11 -6.45 -6.18 -4.63
C LYS A 11 -7.84 -5.64 -5.01
N PRO A 12 -7.99 -4.98 -6.18
CA PRO A 12 -9.24 -4.33 -6.54
C PRO A 12 -10.46 -5.28 -6.52
N HIS A 13 -10.30 -6.49 -7.06
CA HIS A 13 -11.39 -7.49 -7.10
C HIS A 13 -11.81 -8.02 -5.72
N GLU A 14 -10.93 -7.97 -4.72
CA GLU A 14 -11.26 -8.36 -3.35
C GLU A 14 -12.14 -7.29 -2.66
N LEU A 15 -12.08 -6.05 -3.14
CA LEU A 15 -12.92 -4.93 -2.71
C LEU A 15 -14.14 -4.70 -3.61
N GLY A 16 -14.35 -5.54 -4.63
CA GLY A 16 -15.39 -5.30 -5.65
C GLY A 16 -15.15 -4.08 -6.53
N ILE A 17 -13.91 -3.58 -6.59
CA ILE A 17 -13.51 -2.41 -7.39
C ILE A 17 -12.97 -2.91 -8.74
N PHE A 18 -13.64 -2.55 -9.83
CA PHE A 18 -13.29 -3.01 -11.18
C PHE A 18 -12.77 -1.89 -12.09
N ASP A 19 -12.92 -0.63 -11.68
CA ASP A 19 -12.42 0.53 -12.39
C ASP A 19 -11.95 1.62 -11.41
N ASP A 20 -11.07 2.50 -11.88
CA ASP A 20 -10.46 3.56 -11.08
C ASP A 20 -11.42 4.74 -10.76
N LYS A 21 -12.63 4.77 -11.37
CA LYS A 21 -13.65 5.80 -11.08
C LYS A 21 -14.57 5.40 -9.93
N HIS A 22 -14.42 4.19 -9.40
CA HIS A 22 -15.20 3.72 -8.27
C HIS A 22 -14.96 4.61 -7.04
N GLU A 23 -16.03 5.11 -6.41
CA GLU A 23 -15.96 6.04 -5.27
C GLU A 23 -15.13 5.47 -4.09
N GLY A 24 -15.17 4.15 -3.90
CA GLY A 24 -14.33 3.46 -2.91
C GLY A 24 -12.83 3.73 -3.06
N VAL A 25 -12.32 3.97 -4.29
CA VAL A 25 -10.91 4.34 -4.50
C VAL A 25 -10.61 5.69 -3.86
N ARG A 26 -11.52 6.66 -3.98
CA ARG A 26 -11.38 7.99 -3.36
C ARG A 26 -11.28 7.87 -1.83
N PHE A 27 -12.17 7.10 -1.21
CA PHE A 27 -12.17 6.93 0.25
C PHE A 27 -10.91 6.22 0.74
N ILE A 28 -10.44 5.21 0.00
CA ILE A 28 -9.18 4.51 0.32
C ILE A 28 -7.99 5.45 0.22
N LYS A 29 -7.86 6.21 -0.87
CA LYS A 29 -6.79 7.20 -1.02
C LYS A 29 -6.84 8.23 0.11
N LYS A 30 -8.03 8.70 0.48
CA LYS A 30 -8.20 9.67 1.57
C LYS A 30 -7.78 9.11 2.93
N ALA A 31 -8.18 7.87 3.24
CA ALA A 31 -7.78 7.20 4.46
C ALA A 31 -6.25 7.00 4.53
N LEU A 32 -5.63 6.60 3.42
CA LEU A 32 -4.18 6.49 3.29
C LEU A 32 -3.49 7.84 3.47
N GLU A 33 -3.97 8.89 2.80
CA GLU A 33 -3.44 10.25 2.91
C GLU A 33 -3.49 10.75 4.36
N ASN A 34 -4.65 10.68 5.02
CA ASN A 34 -4.82 11.10 6.41
C ASN A 34 -3.87 10.34 7.35
N ARG A 35 -3.73 9.04 7.15
CA ARG A 35 -2.84 8.21 7.96
C ARG A 35 -1.38 8.57 7.71
N LEU A 36 -0.98 8.72 6.45
CA LEU A 36 0.39 9.04 6.07
C LEU A 36 0.83 10.41 6.57
N ARG A 37 -0.03 11.44 6.49
CA ARG A 37 0.26 12.77 7.06
C ARG A 37 0.63 12.69 8.53
N THR A 38 -0.19 11.98 9.31
CA THR A 38 0.07 11.77 10.75
C THR A 38 1.42 11.09 10.97
N LEU A 39 1.70 10.03 10.20
CA LEU A 39 2.96 9.28 10.34
C LEU A 39 4.19 10.09 9.90
N VAL A 40 4.05 10.97 8.89
CA VAL A 40 5.12 11.87 8.46
C VAL A 40 5.44 12.90 9.54
N ASP A 41 4.43 13.48 10.19
CA ASP A 41 4.62 14.36 11.34
C ASP A 41 5.32 13.66 12.52
N GLU A 42 5.13 12.35 12.64
CA GLU A 42 5.78 11.47 13.62
C GLU A 42 7.17 10.96 13.18
N GLY A 43 7.62 11.29 11.95
CA GLY A 43 8.96 11.01 11.45
C GLY A 43 9.07 9.88 10.41
N LEU A 44 7.98 9.49 9.75
CA LEU A 44 8.00 8.60 8.58
C LEU A 44 8.81 9.23 7.44
N GLU A 45 9.73 8.46 6.86
CA GLU A 45 10.59 8.90 5.75
C GLU A 45 10.38 8.05 4.49
N TRP A 46 10.08 6.75 4.63
CA TRP A 46 9.98 5.81 3.50
C TRP A 46 8.72 4.97 3.53
N VAL A 47 8.01 4.96 2.41
CA VAL A 47 6.95 3.98 2.11
C VAL A 47 7.51 2.87 1.20
N ILE A 48 7.28 1.61 1.57
CA ILE A 48 7.78 0.44 0.83
C ILE A 48 6.58 -0.34 0.28
N LEU A 49 6.57 -0.52 -1.03
CA LEU A 49 5.51 -1.18 -1.80
C LEU A 49 6.11 -2.31 -2.65
N SER A 50 5.29 -3.29 -3.03
CA SER A 50 5.68 -4.35 -3.98
C SER A 50 5.21 -4.07 -5.41
N GLY A 51 4.37 -3.05 -5.59
CA GLY A 51 3.79 -2.68 -6.88
C GLY A 51 2.53 -3.48 -7.23
N GLN A 52 1.91 -4.11 -6.24
CA GLN A 52 0.68 -4.88 -6.45
C GLN A 52 -0.51 -3.96 -6.78
N LEU A 53 -1.32 -4.33 -7.78
CA LEU A 53 -2.56 -3.62 -8.08
C LEU A 53 -3.49 -3.53 -6.87
N GLY A 54 -4.14 -2.38 -6.71
CA GLY A 54 -5.07 -2.10 -5.61
C GLY A 54 -4.45 -1.17 -4.59
N VAL A 55 -4.51 -1.56 -3.31
CA VAL A 55 -4.06 -0.72 -2.20
C VAL A 55 -2.64 -0.19 -2.37
N GLU A 56 -1.69 -1.01 -2.84
CA GLU A 56 -0.31 -0.53 -3.00
C GLU A 56 -0.19 0.53 -4.10
N THR A 57 -0.89 0.36 -5.24
CA THR A 57 -0.92 1.38 -6.29
C THR A 57 -1.61 2.68 -5.84
N TRP A 58 -2.69 2.59 -5.06
CA TRP A 58 -3.39 3.77 -4.52
C TRP A 58 -2.56 4.47 -3.43
N ALA A 59 -1.81 3.71 -2.64
CA ALA A 59 -0.85 4.26 -1.69
C ALA A 59 0.30 4.99 -2.39
N ALA A 60 0.82 4.46 -3.50
CA ALA A 60 1.83 5.16 -4.29
C ALA A 60 1.31 6.51 -4.80
N GLU A 61 0.10 6.55 -5.35
CA GLU A 61 -0.54 7.81 -5.77
C GLU A 61 -0.69 8.81 -4.62
N ALA A 62 -1.16 8.36 -3.45
CA ALA A 62 -1.28 9.21 -2.27
C ALA A 62 0.07 9.73 -1.79
N VAL A 63 1.14 8.93 -1.86
CA VAL A 63 2.49 9.39 -1.51
C VAL A 63 3.00 10.42 -2.51
N ILE A 64 2.79 10.23 -3.82
CA ILE A 64 3.18 11.19 -4.85
C ILE A 64 2.54 12.57 -4.59
N GLU A 65 1.24 12.59 -4.26
CA GLU A 65 0.53 13.82 -3.90
C GLU A 65 1.12 14.45 -2.62
N LEU A 66 1.42 13.64 -1.60
CA LEU A 66 2.00 14.12 -0.35
C LEU A 66 3.44 14.63 -0.49
N GLN A 67 4.22 14.15 -1.46
CA GLN A 67 5.58 14.61 -1.71
C GLN A 67 5.66 16.10 -2.09
N GLU A 68 4.57 16.68 -2.62
CA GLU A 68 4.49 18.12 -2.87
C GLU A 68 4.55 18.94 -1.56
N GLU A 69 4.00 18.40 -0.48
CA GLU A 69 3.94 19.04 0.84
C GLU A 69 5.06 18.57 1.78
N PHE A 70 5.50 17.31 1.62
CA PHE A 70 6.51 16.66 2.46
C PHE A 70 7.65 16.10 1.59
N PRO A 71 8.59 16.95 1.12
CA PRO A 71 9.68 16.52 0.22
C PRO A 71 10.65 15.50 0.81
N GLN A 72 10.61 15.28 2.13
CA GLN A 72 11.37 14.25 2.84
C GLN A 72 10.73 12.86 2.80
N LEU A 73 9.46 12.76 2.40
CA LEU A 73 8.78 11.50 2.22
C LEU A 73 9.23 10.89 0.88
N HIS A 74 9.63 9.63 0.91
CA HIS A 74 10.04 8.88 -0.26
C HIS A 74 9.24 7.58 -0.36
N PHE A 75 9.15 7.02 -1.56
CA PHE A 75 8.63 5.67 -1.73
C PHE A 75 9.49 4.79 -2.63
N ALA A 76 9.47 3.49 -2.30
CA ALA A 76 10.18 2.47 -3.04
C ALA A 76 9.22 1.39 -3.54
N ILE A 77 9.42 0.95 -4.79
CA ILE A 77 8.72 -0.21 -5.38
C ILE A 77 9.70 -1.38 -5.49
N LEU A 78 9.56 -2.34 -4.59
CA LEU A 78 10.40 -3.53 -4.49
C LEU A 78 9.62 -4.77 -4.92
N THR A 79 9.70 -5.10 -6.20
CA THR A 79 8.92 -6.20 -6.78
C THR A 79 9.49 -7.55 -6.36
N PRO A 80 8.65 -8.60 -6.21
CA PRO A 80 9.15 -9.94 -5.90
C PRO A 80 9.99 -10.54 -7.04
N PHE A 81 9.72 -10.15 -8.29
CA PHE A 81 10.32 -10.66 -9.52
C PHE A 81 10.16 -9.68 -10.69
N GLU A 82 10.86 -9.95 -11.80
CA GLU A 82 10.80 -9.16 -13.03
C GLU A 82 9.49 -9.39 -13.81
N ASP A 83 9.08 -8.37 -14.58
CA ASP A 83 7.91 -8.39 -15.48
C ASP A 83 6.60 -8.83 -14.80
N GLN A 84 6.32 -8.30 -13.60
CA GLN A 84 5.14 -8.71 -12.83
C GLN A 84 3.82 -8.31 -13.50
N GLU A 85 3.86 -7.24 -14.29
CA GLU A 85 2.78 -6.61 -15.02
C GLU A 85 2.50 -7.23 -16.39
N LYS A 86 3.33 -8.18 -16.86
CA LYS A 86 3.31 -8.70 -18.24
C LYS A 86 1.97 -9.23 -18.74
N ASN A 87 1.10 -9.65 -17.82
CA ASN A 87 -0.22 -10.21 -18.13
C ASN A 87 -1.37 -9.24 -17.81
N TRP A 88 -1.08 -8.00 -17.39
CA TRP A 88 -2.09 -6.98 -17.16
C TRP A 88 -2.56 -6.36 -18.48
N ASN A 89 -3.69 -5.65 -18.45
CA ASN A 89 -4.12 -4.90 -19.61
C ASN A 89 -3.29 -3.61 -19.76
N GLU A 90 -3.34 -3.00 -20.94
CA GLU A 90 -2.54 -1.80 -21.29
C GLU A 90 -2.71 -0.67 -20.28
N ALA A 91 -3.94 -0.34 -19.91
CA ALA A 91 -4.21 0.72 -18.92
C ALA A 91 -3.55 0.46 -17.55
N LYS A 92 -3.52 -0.80 -17.10
CA LYS A 92 -2.85 -1.19 -15.84
C LYS A 92 -1.33 -1.18 -15.97
N GLN A 93 -0.79 -1.54 -17.14
CA GLN A 93 0.65 -1.45 -17.41
C GLN A 93 1.10 0.01 -17.44
N GLU A 94 0.40 0.87 -18.17
CA GLU A 94 0.68 2.31 -18.25
C GLU A 94 0.68 2.96 -16.87
N LYS A 95 -0.35 2.68 -16.06
CA LYS A 95 -0.43 3.16 -14.67
C LYS A 95 0.76 2.68 -13.83
N TYR A 96 1.12 1.42 -13.96
CA TYR A 96 2.23 0.83 -13.19
C TYR A 96 3.59 1.39 -13.61
N GLU A 97 3.83 1.55 -14.91
CA GLU A 97 5.03 2.19 -15.46
C GLU A 97 5.15 3.65 -15.01
N PHE A 98 4.02 4.38 -14.98
CA PHE A 98 3.98 5.72 -14.39
C PHE A 98 4.43 5.70 -12.93
N LEU A 99 3.88 4.81 -12.09
CA LEU A 99 4.27 4.72 -10.68
C LEU A 99 5.76 4.35 -10.51
N LEU A 100 6.29 3.45 -11.34
CA LEU A 100 7.72 3.14 -11.35
C LEU A 100 8.58 4.35 -11.70
N SER A 101 8.14 5.19 -12.66
CA SER A 101 8.84 6.41 -13.05
C SER A 101 8.88 7.49 -11.96
N GLN A 102 7.90 7.47 -11.04
CA GLN A 102 7.81 8.42 -9.93
C GLN A 102 8.51 7.91 -8.66
N ALA A 103 8.78 6.61 -8.55
CA ALA A 103 9.39 6.02 -7.36
C ALA A 103 10.82 6.52 -7.14
N ASP A 104 11.14 6.94 -5.92
CA ASP A 104 12.50 7.34 -5.52
C ASP A 104 13.50 6.17 -5.64
N PHE A 105 13.00 4.94 -5.51
CA PHE A 105 13.76 3.72 -5.74
C PHE A 105 12.87 2.59 -6.24
N HIS A 106 13.28 1.87 -7.28
CA HIS A 106 12.59 0.63 -7.68
C HIS A 106 13.57 -0.47 -8.04
N ARG A 107 13.27 -1.71 -7.64
CA ARG A 107 14.10 -2.88 -7.95
C ARG A 107 13.34 -4.20 -7.74
N SER A 108 13.59 -5.18 -8.59
CA SER A 108 13.18 -6.57 -8.34
C SER A 108 14.10 -7.26 -7.31
N LEU A 109 13.50 -7.93 -6.32
CA LEU A 109 14.24 -8.71 -5.32
C LEU A 109 14.87 -9.96 -5.92
N THR A 110 14.26 -10.52 -6.97
CA THR A 110 14.87 -11.56 -7.80
C THR A 110 15.02 -11.08 -9.24
N ASN A 111 16.21 -11.25 -9.82
CA ASN A 111 16.52 -10.90 -11.21
C ASN A 111 16.03 -11.98 -12.20
N LYS A 112 14.78 -12.41 -12.02
CA LYS A 112 14.11 -13.42 -12.85
C LYS A 112 12.61 -13.13 -12.87
N PRO A 113 11.88 -13.59 -13.91
CA PRO A 113 10.43 -13.62 -13.89
C PRO A 113 9.86 -14.53 -12.77
N TYR A 114 8.53 -14.57 -12.64
CA TYR A 114 7.87 -15.50 -11.73
C TYR A 114 8.25 -16.96 -12.02
N GLU A 115 8.87 -17.61 -11.04
CA GLU A 115 9.25 -19.03 -11.01
C GLU A 115 8.32 -19.83 -10.09
N ALA A 116 8.08 -19.34 -8.85
CA ALA A 116 7.28 -20.07 -7.87
C ALA A 116 6.88 -19.21 -6.65
N PRO A 117 5.92 -19.67 -5.82
CA PRO A 117 5.38 -18.92 -4.68
C PRO A 117 6.43 -18.45 -3.65
N TRP A 118 7.61 -19.07 -3.60
CA TRP A 118 8.68 -18.68 -2.69
C TRP A 118 9.15 -17.23 -2.92
N GLN A 119 9.02 -16.68 -4.13
CA GLN A 119 9.39 -15.28 -4.41
C GLN A 119 8.53 -14.30 -3.61
N PHE A 120 7.23 -14.58 -3.44
CA PHE A 120 6.35 -13.76 -2.60
C PHE A 120 6.72 -13.87 -1.11
N VAL A 121 7.07 -15.08 -0.66
CA VAL A 121 7.51 -15.33 0.73
C VAL A 121 8.82 -14.60 1.03
N GLU A 122 9.80 -14.67 0.13
CA GLU A 122 11.06 -13.94 0.28
C GLU A 122 10.86 -12.43 0.23
N LYS A 123 9.94 -11.95 -0.62
CA LYS A 123 9.55 -10.54 -0.63
C LYS A 123 8.97 -10.11 0.71
N ASN A 124 8.04 -10.86 1.30
CA ASN A 124 7.49 -10.52 2.61
C ASN A 124 8.57 -10.50 3.69
N LYS A 125 9.44 -11.52 3.74
CA LYS A 125 10.56 -11.55 4.68
C LYS A 125 11.50 -10.36 4.50
N PHE A 126 11.79 -9.97 3.26
CA PHE A 126 12.61 -8.80 2.98
C PHE A 126 11.95 -7.53 3.50
N PHE A 127 10.64 -7.37 3.27
CA PHE A 127 9.88 -6.20 3.71
C PHE A 127 9.94 -6.08 5.23
N LEU A 128 9.49 -7.11 5.95
CA LEU A 128 9.46 -7.12 7.42
C LEU A 128 10.84 -6.87 8.07
N ARG A 129 11.91 -7.38 7.46
CA ARG A 129 13.28 -7.21 7.96
C ARG A 129 13.86 -5.81 7.71
N ASN A 130 13.32 -5.06 6.75
CA ASN A 130 13.88 -3.78 6.31
C ASN A 130 12.92 -2.60 6.54
N SER A 131 11.80 -2.82 7.21
CA SER A 131 10.87 -1.79 7.67
C SER A 131 10.77 -1.78 9.20
N ASP A 132 10.17 -0.71 9.72
CA ASP A 132 9.89 -0.51 11.14
C ASP A 132 8.43 -0.84 11.48
N GLY A 133 7.57 -0.91 10.46
CA GLY A 133 6.19 -1.33 10.61
C GLY A 133 5.50 -1.61 9.28
N ILE A 134 4.23 -2.01 9.37
CA ILE A 134 3.33 -2.27 8.26
C ILE A 134 1.99 -1.58 8.48
N LEU A 135 1.43 -1.00 7.43
CA LEU A 135 0.07 -0.50 7.37
C LEU A 135 -0.73 -1.37 6.39
N LEU A 136 -1.81 -1.97 6.88
CA LEU A 136 -2.70 -2.81 6.07
C LEU A 136 -4.05 -2.15 5.91
N ILE A 137 -4.55 -2.10 4.68
CA ILE A 137 -6.01 -2.01 4.47
C ILE A 137 -6.54 -3.44 4.48
N TYR A 138 -7.16 -3.82 5.58
CA TYR A 138 -7.58 -5.19 5.85
C TYR A 138 -8.70 -5.22 6.90
N ASP A 139 -9.59 -6.19 6.75
CA ASP A 139 -10.70 -6.45 7.65
C ASP A 139 -10.67 -7.93 8.09
N GLU A 140 -10.86 -8.19 9.39
CA GLU A 140 -10.84 -9.56 9.94
C GLU A 140 -12.03 -10.40 9.47
N GLU A 141 -13.17 -9.77 9.17
CA GLU A 141 -14.39 -10.45 8.70
C GLU A 141 -14.30 -10.80 7.21
N THR A 142 -13.51 -10.04 6.46
CA THR A 142 -13.30 -10.22 5.02
C THR A 142 -11.92 -10.81 4.75
N GLU A 143 -11.81 -12.14 4.74
CA GLU A 143 -10.55 -12.79 4.39
C GLU A 143 -10.08 -12.39 2.97
N GLY A 144 -8.77 -12.28 2.80
CA GLY A 144 -8.17 -11.95 1.51
C GLY A 144 -6.67 -12.16 1.48
N SER A 145 -6.06 -11.82 0.37
CA SER A 145 -4.63 -11.93 0.12
C SER A 145 -3.73 -11.23 1.17
N PRO A 146 -4.14 -10.12 1.83
CA PRO A 146 -3.31 -9.50 2.88
C PRO A 146 -3.15 -10.36 4.14
N LYS A 147 -4.03 -11.34 4.37
CA LYS A 147 -3.99 -12.25 5.54
C LYS A 147 -2.62 -12.92 5.70
N PHE A 148 -1.96 -13.29 4.61
CA PHE A 148 -0.67 -13.98 4.65
C PHE A 148 0.44 -13.10 5.21
N ILE A 149 0.60 -11.87 4.69
CA ILE A 149 1.65 -10.96 5.19
C ILE A 149 1.30 -10.41 6.57
N LYS A 150 0.02 -10.24 6.92
CA LYS A 150 -0.42 -9.91 8.29
C LYS A 150 0.06 -10.95 9.29
N GLN A 151 -0.20 -12.23 9.03
CA GLN A 151 0.24 -13.31 9.92
C GLN A 151 1.77 -13.39 10.04
N GLU A 152 2.50 -13.10 8.97
CA GLU A 152 3.96 -13.04 9.01
C GLU A 152 4.46 -11.82 9.82
N ALA A 153 3.79 -10.67 9.69
CA ALA A 153 4.08 -9.47 10.47
C ALA A 153 3.81 -9.67 11.96
N GLU A 154 2.69 -10.31 12.33
CA GLU A 154 2.35 -10.64 13.73
C GLU A 154 3.44 -11.53 14.36
N ARG A 155 3.82 -12.61 13.68
CA ARG A 155 4.91 -13.49 14.13
C ARG A 155 6.25 -12.78 14.21
N TYR A 156 6.49 -11.79 13.35
CA TYR A 156 7.70 -10.99 13.38
C TYR A 156 7.70 -10.02 14.57
N ALA A 157 6.56 -9.39 14.86
CA ALA A 157 6.36 -8.47 15.99
C ALA A 157 6.46 -9.17 17.37
N GLU A 158 6.17 -10.47 17.46
CA GLU A 158 6.41 -11.25 18.69
C GLU A 158 7.88 -11.23 19.14
N LYS A 159 8.83 -10.96 18.23
CA LYS A 159 10.27 -11.06 18.46
C LYS A 159 11.05 -9.78 18.18
N ASN A 160 10.41 -8.77 17.60
CA ASN A 160 11.04 -7.53 17.15
C ASN A 160 10.12 -6.35 17.48
N GLU A 161 10.70 -5.17 17.71
CA GLU A 161 9.93 -3.93 17.76
C GLU A 161 9.42 -3.61 16.34
N TYR A 162 8.19 -4.02 16.05
CA TYR A 162 7.59 -3.88 14.73
C TYR A 162 6.13 -3.47 14.85
N GLU A 163 5.78 -2.34 14.25
CA GLU A 163 4.45 -1.76 14.37
C GLU A 163 3.49 -2.33 13.31
N ILE A 164 2.27 -2.69 13.73
CA ILE A 164 1.23 -3.18 12.82
C ILE A 164 0.04 -2.23 12.92
N LEU A 165 -0.23 -1.54 11.82
CA LEU A 165 -1.30 -0.56 11.67
C LEU A 165 -2.34 -1.12 10.70
N ILE A 166 -3.62 -0.86 10.98
CA ILE A 166 -4.74 -1.34 10.16
C ILE A 166 -5.68 -0.18 9.87
N ILE A 167 -6.10 -0.05 8.62
CA ILE A 167 -7.29 0.70 8.18
C ILE A 167 -8.35 -0.35 7.86
N SER A 168 -9.38 -0.42 8.70
CA SER A 168 -10.49 -1.37 8.62
C SER A 168 -11.61 -0.89 7.71
N ALA A 169 -12.61 -1.74 7.47
CA ALA A 169 -13.82 -1.33 6.75
C ALA A 169 -14.60 -0.22 7.49
N ASP A 170 -14.60 -0.26 8.83
CA ASP A 170 -15.23 0.77 9.66
C ASP A 170 -14.54 2.13 9.50
N ASP A 171 -13.20 2.15 9.45
CA ASP A 171 -12.44 3.38 9.20
C ASP A 171 -12.78 3.98 7.82
N LEU A 172 -12.87 3.14 6.79
CA LEU A 172 -13.26 3.58 5.45
C LEU A 172 -14.70 4.12 5.41
N ARG A 173 -15.62 3.53 6.18
CA ARG A 173 -17.00 4.02 6.30
C ARG A 173 -17.04 5.41 6.96
N ILE A 174 -16.27 5.62 8.03
CA ILE A 174 -16.19 6.92 8.70
C ILE A 174 -15.70 7.99 7.71
N ILE A 175 -14.64 7.71 6.94
CA ILE A 175 -14.14 8.61 5.91
C ILE A 175 -15.20 8.92 4.84
N ALA A 176 -15.96 7.92 4.41
CA ALA A 176 -17.04 8.11 3.44
C ALA A 176 -18.17 9.00 3.99
N GLU A 177 -18.57 8.81 5.25
CA GLU A 177 -19.58 9.62 5.93
C GLU A 177 -19.12 11.08 6.10
N GLU A 178 -17.86 11.30 6.48
CA GLU A 178 -17.27 12.64 6.60
C GLU A 178 -17.22 13.38 5.28
N GLU A 179 -16.80 12.71 4.19
CA GLU A 179 -16.78 13.30 2.85
C GLU A 179 -18.19 13.69 2.38
N GLN A 180 -19.20 12.83 2.58
CA GLN A 180 -20.59 13.14 2.24
C GLN A 180 -21.14 14.34 3.02
N GLN A 181 -20.80 14.45 4.31
CA GLN A 181 -21.19 15.60 5.12
C GLN A 181 -20.50 16.89 4.69
N ASN A 182 -19.21 16.84 4.35
CA ASN A 182 -18.46 18.00 3.86
C ASN A 182 -18.99 18.48 2.50
N GLU A 183 -19.32 17.55 1.61
CA GLU A 183 -19.99 17.87 0.34
C GLU A 183 -21.34 18.54 0.58
N TRP A 184 -22.13 18.08 1.56
CA TRP A 184 -23.43 18.66 1.88
C TRP A 184 -23.34 20.05 2.53
N ASN A 185 -22.34 20.26 3.41
CA ASN A 185 -22.12 21.54 4.11
C ASN A 185 -21.40 22.59 3.23
N GLY A 186 -20.87 22.20 2.07
CA GLY A 186 -20.22 23.08 1.10
C GLY A 186 -21.18 23.83 0.14
N TRP A 187 -22.49 23.64 0.28
CA TRP A 187 -23.54 24.30 -0.52
C TRP A 187 -24.32 25.36 0.28
#